data_AF-A0A1I1AT83-F1
#
_entry.id   AF-A0A1I1AT83-F1
#
_cell.length_a   1.000
_cell.length_b   1.000
_cell.length_c   1.000
_cell.angle_alpha   90.00
_cell.angle_beta   90.00
_cell.angle_gamma   90.00
#
_symmetry.space_group_name_H-M   'P 1'
#
loop_
_entity.id
_entity.type
_entity.pdbx_description
1 polymer ?
#
loop_
_entity_poly.entity_id
_entity_poly.type
_entity_poly.pdbx_seq_one_letter_code
_entity_poly.pdbx_strand_id
1 'polypeptide(L)'
;MPKSHFFLTLPLIAITASCSAGESQQPVAQVQPTAAEERPMDEVPVRKTLANGDRQYAYRNGCIVVLEAKRAVVKTEGAVCQSHHRDISLLYASGD
;
A
#
# COMPACT_ATOMS: atom_id res chain seq x y z
N MET A 1 15.15 -18.40 -60.57
CA MET A 1 15.33 -19.00 -59.23
C MET A 1 15.48 -17.87 -58.21
N PRO A 2 14.81 -17.92 -57.05
CA PRO A 2 13.37 -17.97 -56.87
C PRO A 2 12.81 -16.67 -56.24
N LYS A 3 11.57 -16.38 -56.62
CA LYS A 3 10.70 -15.33 -56.12
C LYS A 3 10.19 -15.79 -54.75
N SER A 4 10.68 -15.18 -53.68
CA SER A 4 10.32 -15.58 -52.32
C SER A 4 8.94 -15.03 -51.98
N HIS A 5 7.93 -15.90 -52.04
CA HIS A 5 6.58 -15.62 -51.60
C HIS A 5 6.54 -15.62 -50.08
N PHE A 6 6.45 -14.42 -49.51
CA PHE A 6 6.20 -14.20 -48.09
C PHE A 6 4.74 -14.55 -47.78
N PHE A 7 4.47 -15.85 -47.64
CA PHE A 7 3.24 -16.35 -47.04
C PHE A 7 3.40 -16.30 -45.52
N LEU A 8 2.79 -15.29 -44.91
CA LEU A 8 2.45 -15.34 -43.48
C LEU A 8 1.14 -14.59 -43.29
N THR A 9 0.09 -15.20 -43.81
CA THR A 9 -1.29 -14.96 -43.39
C THR A 9 -1.44 -15.47 -41.96
N LEU A 10 -1.17 -14.61 -40.98
CA LEU A 10 -1.55 -14.83 -39.60
C LEU A 10 -2.93 -14.17 -39.40
N PRO A 11 -4.03 -14.93 -39.21
CA PRO A 11 -5.29 -14.33 -38.84
C PRO A 11 -5.13 -13.85 -37.39
N LEU A 12 -5.09 -12.53 -37.20
CA LEU A 12 -5.12 -11.93 -35.88
C LEU A 12 -6.52 -12.17 -35.31
N ILE A 13 -6.61 -13.20 -34.48
CA ILE A 13 -7.81 -13.65 -33.80
C ILE A 13 -8.41 -12.49 -32.99
N ALA A 14 -9.72 -12.35 -33.15
CA ALA A 14 -10.54 -11.28 -32.62
C ALA A 14 -10.49 -11.17 -31.09
N ILE A 15 -10.41 -9.93 -30.63
CA ILE A 15 -10.57 -9.51 -29.25
C ILE A 15 -12.04 -9.69 -28.87
N THR A 16 -12.36 -10.67 -28.03
CA THR A 16 -13.62 -10.69 -27.28
C THR A 16 -13.35 -10.35 -25.83
N ALA A 17 -13.38 -9.05 -25.56
CA ALA A 17 -13.67 -8.56 -24.23
C ALA A 17 -15.09 -9.03 -23.85
N SER A 18 -15.19 -9.90 -22.85
CA SER A 18 -16.43 -10.09 -22.11
C SER A 18 -16.11 -9.97 -20.63
N CYS A 19 -16.24 -8.75 -20.13
CA CYS A 19 -16.34 -8.46 -18.71
C CYS A 19 -17.70 -9.00 -18.26
N SER A 20 -17.74 -10.21 -17.71
CA SER A 20 -18.91 -10.66 -16.96
C SER A 20 -18.93 -9.91 -15.63
N ALA A 21 -19.69 -8.82 -15.57
CA ALA A 21 -20.18 -8.26 -14.33
C ALA A 21 -21.17 -9.25 -13.72
N GLY A 22 -20.65 -10.21 -12.95
CA GLY A 22 -21.44 -11.10 -12.12
C GLY A 22 -21.93 -10.34 -10.90
N GLU A 23 -23.09 -9.68 -11.01
CA GLU A 23 -23.82 -9.13 -9.87
C GLU A 23 -24.43 -10.30 -9.08
N SER A 24 -23.64 -10.88 -8.19
CA SER A 24 -24.15 -11.77 -7.16
C SER A 24 -24.77 -10.90 -6.07
N GLN A 25 -26.10 -10.82 -6.06
CA GLN A 25 -26.88 -10.23 -4.97
C GLN A 25 -26.62 -11.05 -3.70
N GLN A 26 -25.63 -10.61 -2.94
CA GLN A 26 -25.35 -11.09 -1.60
C GLN A 26 -26.47 -10.59 -0.67
N PRO A 27 -27.02 -11.42 0.23
CA PRO A 27 -27.98 -10.96 1.21
C PRO A 27 -27.36 -9.80 1.96
N VAL A 28 -28.02 -8.65 1.98
CA VAL A 28 -27.63 -7.49 2.78
C VAL A 28 -27.85 -7.88 4.24
N ALA A 29 -26.88 -8.60 4.80
CA ALA A 29 -26.72 -8.75 6.23
C ALA A 29 -26.56 -7.33 6.75
N GLN A 30 -27.55 -6.88 7.52
CA GLN A 30 -27.52 -5.59 8.18
C GLN A 30 -26.25 -5.56 9.04
N VAL A 31 -25.23 -4.83 8.56
CA VAL A 31 -24.00 -4.58 9.30
C VAL A 31 -24.42 -3.69 10.46
N GLN A 32 -24.77 -4.32 11.59
CA GLN A 32 -24.78 -3.65 12.87
C GLN A 32 -23.38 -3.06 13.04
N PRO A 33 -23.23 -1.76 13.35
CA PRO A 33 -21.91 -1.18 13.61
C PRO A 33 -21.40 -1.78 14.93
N THR A 34 -20.86 -3.00 14.87
CA THR A 34 -19.83 -3.43 15.80
C THR A 34 -18.77 -2.37 15.74
N ALA A 35 -18.45 -1.74 16.88
CA ALA A 35 -17.37 -0.76 17.00
C ALA A 35 -16.20 -1.28 16.15
N ALA A 36 -15.96 -0.63 15.02
CA ALA A 36 -15.07 -1.17 14.00
C ALA A 36 -13.71 -1.34 14.66
N GLU A 37 -13.26 -2.59 14.75
CA GLU A 37 -11.91 -2.86 15.22
C GLU A 37 -10.98 -2.09 14.28
N GLU A 38 -10.26 -1.13 14.84
CA GLU A 38 -9.44 -0.20 14.07
C GLU A 38 -8.44 -1.02 13.26
N ARG A 39 -8.49 -0.90 11.93
CA ARG A 39 -7.61 -1.69 11.07
C ARG A 39 -6.17 -1.25 11.37
N PRO A 40 -5.19 -2.17 11.47
CA PRO A 40 -3.81 -1.81 11.82
C PRO A 40 -3.19 -0.70 10.95
N MET A 41 -3.57 -0.62 9.66
CA MET A 41 -3.10 0.42 8.74
C MET A 41 -3.69 1.81 8.99
N ASP A 42 -4.76 1.91 9.78
CA ASP A 42 -5.44 3.18 10.10
C ASP A 42 -4.84 3.85 11.36
N GLU A 43 -3.86 3.22 12.03
CA GLU A 43 -3.21 3.80 13.19
C GLU A 43 -2.47 5.10 12.82
N VAL A 44 -2.68 6.14 13.64
CA VAL A 44 -2.05 7.45 13.47
C VAL A 44 -0.88 7.60 14.45
N PRO A 45 0.37 7.73 13.98
CA PRO A 45 1.52 7.91 14.85
C PRO A 45 1.60 9.33 15.42
N VAL A 46 2.16 9.45 16.62
CA VAL A 46 2.58 10.74 17.17
C VAL A 46 3.95 11.10 16.60
N ARG A 47 4.04 12.25 15.92
CA ARG A 47 5.29 12.76 15.35
C ARG A 47 6.02 13.71 16.31
N LYS A 48 7.35 13.59 16.36
CA LYS A 48 8.26 14.52 17.03
C LYS A 48 9.51 14.75 16.17
N THR A 49 10.02 15.98 16.15
CA THR A 49 11.36 16.29 15.60
C THR A 49 12.41 16.17 16.72
N LEU A 50 13.47 15.41 16.46
CA LEU A 50 14.58 15.22 17.39
C LEU A 50 15.57 16.39 17.30
N ALA A 51 16.45 16.52 18.30
CA ALA A 51 17.43 17.62 18.37
C ALA A 51 18.40 17.65 17.17
N ASN A 52 18.64 16.50 16.56
CA ASN A 52 19.47 16.35 15.36
C ASN A 52 18.69 16.57 14.03
N GLY A 53 17.41 16.94 14.11
CA GLY A 53 16.53 17.15 12.97
C GLY A 53 15.84 15.89 12.45
N ASP A 54 16.19 14.70 12.94
CA ASP A 54 15.49 13.47 12.55
C ASP A 54 14.02 13.50 12.97
N ARG A 55 13.19 12.71 12.27
CA ARG A 55 11.75 12.63 12.52
C ARG A 55 11.43 11.33 13.23
N GLN A 56 10.83 11.42 14.40
CA GLN A 56 10.39 10.28 15.21
C GLN A 56 8.88 10.11 15.08
N TYR A 57 8.43 8.87 14.86
CA TYR A 57 7.03 8.46 14.83
C TYR A 57 6.81 7.40 15.91
N ALA A 58 5.90 7.66 16.84
CA ALA A 58 5.57 6.78 17.96
C ALA A 58 4.16 6.21 17.84
N TYR A 59 4.02 4.91 18.08
CA TYR A 59 2.78 4.12 17.95
C TYR A 59 2.27 3.66 19.32
N ARG A 60 1.00 3.23 19.39
CA ARG A 60 0.35 2.86 20.67
C ARG A 60 1.02 1.70 21.38
N ASN A 61 1.56 0.74 20.62
CA ASN A 61 2.23 -0.43 21.18
C ASN A 61 3.67 -0.14 21.69
N GLY A 62 4.09 1.13 21.67
CA GLY A 62 5.45 1.53 22.05
C GLY A 62 6.47 1.41 20.92
N CYS A 63 6.07 1.03 19.70
CA CYS A 63 6.95 1.11 18.54
C CYS A 63 7.38 2.56 18.29
N ILE A 64 8.67 2.73 18.02
CA ILE A 64 9.27 3.98 17.62
C ILE A 64 9.99 3.74 16.29
N VAL A 65 9.63 4.51 15.28
CA VAL A 65 10.32 4.54 13.98
C VAL A 65 10.98 5.91 13.85
N VAL A 66 12.28 5.95 13.57
CA VAL A 66 13.04 7.18 13.35
C VAL A 66 13.46 7.25 11.89
N LEU A 67 13.06 8.33 11.23
CA LEU A 67 13.37 8.65 9.85
C LEU A 67 14.36 9.80 9.79
N GLU A 68 15.10 9.88 8.69
CA GLU A 68 15.95 11.02 8.41
C GLU A 68 15.19 12.34 8.35
N ALA A 69 15.91 13.43 8.65
CA ALA A 69 15.38 14.79 8.65
C ALA A 69 14.71 15.20 7.32
N LYS A 70 15.36 14.93 6.19
CA LYS A 70 14.96 15.44 4.86
C LYS A 70 14.40 14.38 3.91
N ARG A 71 14.64 13.10 4.19
CA ARG A 71 14.26 11.99 3.31
C ARG A 71 13.33 11.07 4.08
N ALA A 72 12.36 10.48 3.39
CA ALA A 72 11.54 9.39 3.93
C ALA A 72 12.35 8.08 3.91
N VAL A 73 13.40 8.04 4.71
CA VAL A 73 14.30 6.89 4.86
C VAL A 73 14.37 6.54 6.34
N VAL A 74 14.08 5.28 6.66
CA VAL A 74 14.15 4.77 8.03
C VAL A 74 15.61 4.66 8.45
N LYS A 75 15.96 5.30 9.56
CA LYS A 75 17.27 5.14 10.20
C LYS A 75 17.27 4.00 11.21
N THR A 76 16.24 3.94 12.04
CA THR A 76 16.11 2.94 13.11
C THR A 76 14.64 2.64 13.39
N GLU A 77 14.35 1.43 13.81
CA GLU A 77 13.05 1.01 14.32
C GLU A 77 13.22 0.16 15.57
N GLY A 78 12.26 0.25 16.49
CA GLY A 78 12.23 -0.57 17.70
C GLY A 78 11.87 -2.03 17.41
N ALA A 79 12.30 -2.95 18.29
CA ALA A 79 12.04 -4.39 18.13
C ALA A 79 10.55 -4.78 18.19
N VAL A 80 9.70 -3.95 18.81
CA VAL A 80 8.25 -4.17 18.89
C VAL A 80 7.49 -3.63 17.66
N CYS A 81 8.22 -3.08 16.69
CA CYS A 81 7.62 -2.53 15.48
C CYS A 81 7.16 -3.66 14.56
N GLN A 82 5.94 -3.53 14.05
CA GLN A 82 5.42 -4.35 12.97
C GLN A 82 5.69 -3.65 11.64
N SER A 83 5.67 -4.40 10.53
CA SER A 83 5.96 -3.85 9.20
C SER A 83 5.06 -2.65 8.85
N HIS A 84 3.79 -2.69 9.24
CA HIS A 84 2.84 -1.63 8.96
C HIS A 84 3.21 -0.29 9.63
N HIS A 85 3.84 -0.31 10.81
CA HIS A 85 4.31 0.94 11.43
C HIS A 85 5.35 1.64 10.56
N ARG A 86 6.24 0.87 9.92
CA ARG A 86 7.22 1.43 8.99
C ARG A 86 6.54 2.06 7.78
N ASP A 87 5.59 1.35 7.18
CA ASP A 87 4.87 1.81 5.99
C ASP A 87 4.07 3.08 6.28
N ILE A 88 3.34 3.11 7.41
CA ILE A 88 2.62 4.30 7.88
C ILE A 88 3.61 5.46 8.10
N SER A 89 4.74 5.24 8.77
CA SER A 89 5.74 6.30 9.01
C SER A 89 6.27 6.89 7.70
N LEU A 90 6.55 6.05 6.71
CA LEU A 90 7.01 6.48 5.39
C LEU A 90 5.95 7.27 4.63
N LEU A 91 4.68 6.88 4.72
CA LEU A 91 3.56 7.62 4.15
C LEU A 91 3.47 9.03 4.74
N TYR A 92 3.44 9.15 6.07
CA TYR A 92 3.42 10.46 6.74
C TYR A 92 4.64 11.33 6.41
N ALA A 93 5.82 10.72 6.34
CA ALA A 93 7.06 11.43 6.03
C ALA A 93 7.19 11.89 4.57
N SER A 94 6.40 11.31 3.66
CA SER A 94 6.38 11.67 2.23
C SER A 94 5.49 12.89 1.92
N GLY A 95 4.59 13.25 2.84
CA GLY A 95 3.70 14.42 2.70
C GLY A 95 4.17 15.68 3.43
N ASP A 96 5.26 15.58 4.21
CA ASP A 96 5.97 16.71 4.87
C ASP A 96 6.91 17.43 3.90
#